data_AF-A0A7K5W2M3-F1
#
_entry.id   AF-A0A7K5W2M3-F1
#
_cell.length_a   1.000
_cell.length_b   1.000
_cell.length_c   1.000
_cell.angle_alpha   90.00
_cell.angle_beta   90.00
_cell.angle_gamma   90.00
#
_symmetry.space_group_name_H-M   'P 1'
#
loop_
_entity.id
_entity.type
_entity.pdbx_description
1 polymer ?
#
loop_
_entity_poly.entity_id
_entity_poly.type
_entity_poly.pdbx_seq_one_letter_code
_entity_poly.pdbx_strand_id
1 'polypeptide(L)'
;DTTDDHTLLWLLNHIRLGIPELIVQVRHHKHTRVYAFFVTATYERCVPSPACPNVSPTCPNVSQRIPNLSPTFPELAARGVIQQLFPLHEQRILKRLMKSWVQAVCEAQPLDEICDYFGVKIAMYFAWLGFYTSAMVYPAVFGSILYTFTDSDQTSQDISCVVFAIFNVLWATLFLEEWKRRGAEFAYKWGTLDTPAESLEEPRPQFRGVRRISPVTSAEEFYYPPWKRLLFQGLVSLPVCLTCLILVFLLMLGCFQLQELVLSVPELPRILRFLPKIILAVVVTACDELYKKVALWLNDMG
;
A
#
# COMPACT_ATOMS: atom_id res chain seq x y z
N ASP A 1 -5.99 -3.64 -29.62
CA ASP A 1 -7.12 -4.53 -29.95
C ASP A 1 -6.90 -5.52 -31.08
N THR A 2 -5.73 -5.56 -31.73
CA THR A 2 -5.29 -6.71 -32.53
C THR A 2 -3.84 -7.03 -32.19
N THR A 3 -3.61 -7.97 -31.29
CA THR A 3 -2.27 -8.53 -31.12
C THR A 3 -2.00 -9.41 -32.33
N ASP A 4 -1.09 -8.98 -33.20
CA ASP A 4 -0.70 -9.78 -34.37
C ASP A 4 -0.06 -11.09 -33.90
N ASP A 5 -0.33 -12.19 -34.61
CA ASP A 5 0.26 -13.50 -34.32
C ASP A 5 1.80 -13.42 -34.28
N HIS A 6 2.39 -12.47 -35.02
CA HIS A 6 3.81 -12.16 -34.96
C HIS A 6 4.27 -11.65 -33.58
N THR A 7 3.53 -10.75 -32.94
CA THR A 7 3.84 -10.23 -31.60
C THR A 7 3.72 -11.33 -30.54
N LEU A 8 2.74 -12.22 -30.69
CA LEU A 8 2.55 -13.36 -29.79
C LEU A 8 3.70 -14.36 -29.90
N LEU A 9 4.08 -14.74 -31.13
CA LEU A 9 5.21 -15.63 -31.39
C LEU A 9 6.54 -14.99 -30.96
N TRP A 10 6.72 -13.69 -31.20
CA TRP A 10 7.87 -12.93 -30.73
C TRP A 10 7.96 -12.99 -29.20
N LEU A 11 6.87 -12.71 -28.48
CA LEU A 11 6.84 -12.73 -27.02
C LEU A 11 7.13 -14.13 -26.47
N LEU A 12 6.50 -15.16 -27.05
CA LEU A 12 6.72 -16.54 -26.65
C LEU A 12 8.17 -16.97 -26.86
N ASN A 13 8.77 -16.59 -28.00
CA ASN A 13 10.18 -16.85 -28.26
C ASN A 13 11.08 -16.06 -27.32
N HIS A 14 10.74 -14.81 -27.02
CA HIS A 14 11.48 -13.96 -26.08
C HIS A 14 11.48 -14.54 -24.66
N ILE A 15 10.34 -15.05 -24.19
CA ILE A 15 10.24 -15.70 -22.87
C ILE A 15 11.07 -16.99 -22.85
N ARG A 16 10.96 -17.82 -23.89
CA ARG A 16 11.71 -19.08 -23.99
C ARG A 16 13.22 -18.87 -24.16
N LEU A 17 13.65 -17.79 -24.81
CA LEU A 17 15.07 -17.47 -24.97
C LEU A 17 15.65 -16.76 -23.75
N GLY A 18 14.86 -15.86 -23.14
CA GLY A 18 15.29 -15.11 -21.96
C GLY A 18 15.43 -16.00 -20.72
N ILE A 19 14.54 -16.98 -20.57
CA ILE A 19 14.59 -17.95 -19.48
C ILE A 19 14.21 -19.32 -20.07
N PRO A 20 15.19 -20.08 -20.62
CA PRO A 20 14.95 -21.38 -21.28
C PRO A 20 14.35 -22.45 -20.37
N GLU A 21 14.24 -22.16 -19.08
CA GLU A 21 13.87 -23.06 -18.00
C GLU A 21 12.39 -22.94 -17.60
N LEU A 22 11.66 -21.95 -18.13
CA LEU A 22 10.22 -21.74 -17.87
C LEU A 22 9.36 -22.53 -18.85
N ILE A 23 8.37 -23.24 -18.31
CA ILE A 23 7.31 -23.90 -19.09
C ILE A 23 6.21 -22.88 -19.33
N VAL A 24 6.00 -22.52 -20.59
CA VAL A 24 4.96 -21.55 -21.00
C VAL A 24 3.84 -22.28 -21.73
N GLN A 25 2.63 -22.20 -21.18
CA GLN A 25 1.41 -22.65 -21.83
C GLN A 25 0.57 -21.44 -22.26
N VAL A 26 0.26 -21.36 -23.56
CA VAL A 26 -0.62 -20.31 -24.09
C VAL A 26 -2.04 -20.85 -24.12
N ARG A 27 -2.98 -20.09 -23.56
CA ARG A 27 -4.42 -20.35 -23.69
C ARG A 27 -5.08 -19.18 -24.38
N HIS A 28 -5.89 -19.48 -25.38
CA HIS A 28 -6.75 -18.52 -26.05
C HIS A 28 -8.15 -18.59 -25.45
N HIS A 29 -8.72 -17.44 -25.13
CA HIS A 29 -10.09 -17.38 -24.64
C HIS A 29 -11.09 -17.54 -25.81
N LYS A 30 -12.09 -18.43 -25.67
CA LYS A 30 -12.95 -18.79 -26.83
C LYS A 30 -13.76 -17.62 -27.41
N HIS A 31 -14.12 -16.65 -26.57
CA HIS A 31 -15.04 -15.56 -26.93
C HIS A 31 -14.38 -14.17 -26.97
N THR A 32 -13.15 -14.05 -26.45
CA THR A 32 -12.41 -12.78 -26.45
C THR A 32 -11.07 -13.04 -27.13
N ARG A 33 -10.58 -12.11 -27.94
CA ARG A 33 -9.27 -12.23 -28.62
C ARG A 33 -8.09 -11.99 -27.66
N VAL A 34 -8.20 -12.52 -26.44
CA VAL A 34 -7.23 -12.37 -25.36
C VAL A 34 -6.45 -13.67 -25.22
N TYR A 35 -5.14 -13.54 -25.20
CA TYR A 35 -4.21 -14.62 -24.95
C TYR A 35 -3.72 -14.55 -23.51
N ALA A 36 -3.81 -15.67 -22.80
CA ALA A 36 -3.27 -15.82 -21.45
C ALA A 36 -2.05 -16.76 -21.50
N PHE A 37 -0.95 -16.31 -20.90
CA PHE A 37 0.27 -17.09 -20.76
C PHE A 37 0.34 -17.62 -19.33
N PHE A 38 0.31 -18.94 -19.19
CA PHE A 38 0.54 -19.62 -17.93
C PHE A 38 2.01 -20.02 -17.88
N VAL A 39 2.73 -19.49 -16.91
CA VAL A 39 4.17 -19.69 -16.77
C VAL A 39 4.41 -20.51 -15.51
N THR A 40 5.11 -21.63 -15.65
CA THR A 40 5.48 -22.52 -14.53
C THR A 40 6.96 -22.89 -14.60
N ALA A 41 7.54 -23.27 -13.46
CA ALA A 41 8.93 -23.71 -13.33
C ALA A 41 9.02 -24.98 -12.48
N THR A 42 10.11 -25.75 -12.63
CA THR A 42 10.35 -26.94 -11.81
C THR A 42 10.87 -26.58 -10.41
N TYR A 43 10.48 -27.36 -9.40
CA TYR A 43 10.75 -27.06 -7.98
C TYR A 43 12.24 -26.89 -7.68
N GLU A 44 13.11 -27.76 -8.22
CA GLU A 44 14.57 -27.72 -8.01
C GLU A 44 15.23 -26.40 -8.41
N ARG A 45 14.58 -25.62 -9.29
CA ARG A 45 15.09 -24.36 -9.83
C ARG A 45 14.41 -23.12 -9.24
N CYS A 46 13.27 -23.32 -8.60
CA CYS A 46 12.65 -22.31 -7.74
C CYS A 46 13.46 -22.12 -6.44
N VAL A 47 14.20 -23.14 -5.99
CA VAL A 47 15.12 -22.99 -4.87
C VAL A 47 16.22 -21.98 -5.23
N PRO A 48 16.52 -20.97 -4.39
CA PRO A 48 17.58 -20.02 -4.67
C PRO A 48 18.90 -20.75 -4.95
N SER A 49 19.60 -20.38 -6.02
CA SER A 49 20.97 -20.83 -6.25
C SER A 49 21.82 -20.52 -5.01
N PRO A 50 22.74 -21.41 -4.58
CA PRO A 50 23.64 -21.16 -3.44
C PRO A 50 24.54 -19.91 -3.63
N ALA A 51 24.55 -19.30 -4.82
CA ALA A 51 25.17 -18.02 -5.12
C ALA A 51 24.38 -16.77 -4.64
N CYS A 52 23.20 -16.94 -4.04
CA CYS A 52 22.44 -15.87 -3.38
C CYS A 52 22.45 -16.06 -1.85
N PRO A 53 23.53 -15.63 -1.15
CA PRO A 53 23.77 -15.98 0.26
C PRO A 53 22.79 -15.36 1.29
N ASN A 54 21.91 -14.43 0.88
CA ASN A 54 21.07 -13.66 1.80
C ASN A 54 19.58 -14.06 1.81
N VAL A 55 19.22 -15.21 1.22
CA VAL A 55 17.83 -15.66 1.21
C VAL A 55 17.66 -16.76 2.25
N SER A 56 17.06 -16.43 3.38
CA SER A 56 16.64 -17.42 4.36
C SER A 56 15.68 -18.42 3.69
N PRO A 57 15.84 -19.75 3.92
CA PRO A 57 14.99 -20.78 3.31
C PRO A 57 13.52 -20.70 3.77
N THR A 58 13.22 -19.82 4.72
CA THR A 58 11.89 -19.53 5.27
C THR A 58 11.17 -18.40 4.57
N CYS A 59 11.75 -17.73 3.57
CA CYS A 59 11.03 -16.72 2.78
C CYS A 59 9.92 -17.40 1.94
N PRO A 60 8.63 -17.17 2.22
CA PRO A 60 7.56 -18.01 1.68
C PRO A 60 7.28 -17.81 0.19
N ASN A 61 7.75 -16.71 -0.39
CA ASN A 61 7.37 -16.29 -1.74
C ASN A 61 8.54 -16.32 -2.72
N VAL A 62 8.91 -17.54 -3.10
CA VAL A 62 9.68 -17.84 -4.31
C VAL A 62 8.81 -17.67 -5.56
N SER A 63 7.51 -18.01 -5.48
CA SER A 63 6.57 -18.00 -6.62
C SER A 63 6.24 -16.59 -7.14
N GLN A 64 6.22 -15.59 -6.27
CA GLN A 64 6.00 -14.18 -6.62
C GLN A 64 7.26 -13.46 -7.13
N ARG A 65 8.44 -14.12 -7.11
CA ARG A 65 9.70 -13.54 -7.64
C ARG A 65 9.97 -13.85 -9.11
N ILE A 66 9.26 -14.82 -9.71
CA ILE A 66 9.39 -15.15 -11.15
C ILE A 66 9.11 -13.95 -12.08
N PRO A 67 8.12 -13.07 -11.81
CA PRO A 67 7.93 -11.82 -12.55
C PRO A 67 9.13 -10.86 -12.56
N ASN A 68 9.98 -10.93 -11.54
CA ASN A 68 11.15 -10.06 -11.36
C ASN A 68 12.45 -10.75 -11.82
N LEU A 69 12.37 -11.94 -12.45
CA LEU A 69 13.56 -12.67 -12.88
C LEU A 69 14.21 -12.05 -14.14
N SER A 70 13.49 -11.14 -14.82
CA SER A 70 14.06 -10.35 -15.91
C SER A 70 13.39 -8.97 -16.00
N PRO A 71 14.17 -7.88 -16.21
CA PRO A 71 13.66 -6.50 -16.24
C PRO A 71 12.72 -6.22 -17.43
N THR A 72 12.55 -7.18 -18.34
CA THR A 72 11.78 -7.06 -19.58
C THR A 72 10.27 -7.18 -19.37
N PHE A 73 9.78 -7.98 -18.42
CA PHE A 73 8.32 -8.14 -18.22
C PHE A 73 7.63 -6.85 -17.75
N PRO A 74 8.15 -6.13 -16.74
CA PRO A 74 7.55 -4.87 -16.31
C PRO A 74 7.62 -3.79 -17.39
N GLU A 75 8.67 -3.77 -18.21
CA GLU A 75 8.80 -2.85 -19.34
C GLU A 75 7.79 -3.15 -20.45
N LEU A 76 7.57 -4.43 -20.78
CA LEU A 76 6.56 -4.85 -21.76
C LEU A 76 5.13 -4.55 -21.30
N ALA A 77 4.88 -4.64 -19.98
CA ALA A 77 3.63 -4.19 -19.39
C ALA A 77 3.48 -2.65 -19.50
N ALA A 78 4.54 -1.89 -19.19
CA ALA A 78 4.54 -0.43 -19.34
C ALA A 78 4.36 0.05 -20.79
N ARG A 79 4.86 -0.72 -21.77
CA ARG A 79 4.66 -0.46 -23.21
C ARG A 79 3.27 -0.88 -23.73
N GLY A 80 2.42 -1.47 -22.88
CA GLY A 80 1.07 -1.91 -23.25
C GLY A 80 1.04 -3.19 -24.10
N VAL A 81 2.15 -3.91 -24.21
CA VAL A 81 2.21 -5.21 -24.92
C VAL A 81 1.57 -6.30 -24.05
N ILE A 82 1.79 -6.24 -22.73
CA ILE A 82 1.16 -7.10 -21.72
C ILE A 82 0.14 -6.26 -20.95
N GLN A 83 -1.12 -6.68 -20.91
CA GLN A 83 -2.14 -5.94 -20.16
C GLN A 83 -1.96 -6.06 -18.65
N GLN A 84 -1.83 -7.28 -18.13
CA GLN A 84 -1.72 -7.55 -16.69
C GLN A 84 -0.92 -8.85 -16.45
N LEU A 85 -0.16 -8.86 -15.36
CA LEU A 85 0.57 -10.01 -14.85
C LEU A 85 0.19 -10.20 -13.39
N PHE A 86 -0.38 -11.35 -13.04
CA PHE A 86 -0.80 -11.64 -11.67
C PHE A 86 -0.58 -13.11 -11.33
N PRO A 87 -0.22 -13.42 -10.06
CA PRO A 87 -0.14 -14.80 -9.60
C PRO A 87 -1.53 -15.43 -9.51
N LEU A 88 -1.62 -16.73 -9.77
CA LEU A 88 -2.87 -17.49 -9.65
C LEU A 88 -3.14 -17.87 -8.19
N HIS A 89 -4.36 -17.63 -7.73
CA HIS A 89 -4.78 -18.02 -6.39
C HIS A 89 -5.11 -19.51 -6.28
N GLU A 90 -4.53 -20.16 -5.27
CA GLU A 90 -4.95 -21.50 -4.89
C GLU A 90 -6.21 -21.45 -4.01
N GLN A 91 -7.33 -21.90 -4.57
CA GLN A 91 -8.66 -21.82 -3.93
C GLN A 91 -8.76 -22.65 -2.64
N ARG A 92 -8.01 -23.75 -2.52
CA ARG A 92 -8.06 -24.63 -1.36
C ARG A 92 -7.48 -23.95 -0.11
N ILE A 93 -6.34 -23.29 -0.24
CA ILE A 93 -5.70 -22.55 0.87
C ILE A 93 -6.57 -21.36 1.24
N LEU A 94 -7.05 -20.61 0.25
CA LEU A 94 -7.89 -19.43 0.48
C LEU A 94 -9.17 -19.78 1.26
N LYS A 95 -9.85 -20.88 0.92
CA LYS A 95 -11.05 -21.33 1.66
C LYS A 95 -10.74 -21.72 3.10
N ARG A 96 -9.57 -22.32 3.35
CA ARG A 96 -9.12 -22.68 4.70
C ARG A 96 -8.86 -21.41 5.52
N LEU A 97 -8.08 -20.50 4.95
CA LEU A 97 -7.74 -19.22 5.57
C LEU A 97 -8.99 -18.37 5.85
N MET A 98 -9.95 -18.34 4.93
CA MET A 98 -11.22 -17.63 5.15
C MET A 98 -12.00 -18.19 6.35
N LYS A 99 -11.96 -19.52 6.57
CA LYS A 99 -12.64 -20.16 7.69
C LYS A 99 -11.90 -19.95 9.02
N SER A 100 -10.57 -20.07 9.05
CA SER A 100 -9.77 -19.94 10.28
C SER A 100 -9.50 -18.50 10.70
N TRP A 101 -9.46 -17.55 9.76
CA TRP A 101 -9.13 -16.16 10.05
C TRP A 101 -10.34 -15.22 9.97
N VAL A 102 -11.06 -15.19 8.84
CA VAL A 102 -12.13 -14.18 8.63
C VAL A 102 -13.39 -14.51 9.43
N GLN A 103 -13.74 -15.79 9.53
CA GLN A 103 -14.94 -16.24 10.26
C GLN A 103 -14.71 -16.39 11.77
N ALA A 104 -13.45 -16.41 12.22
CA ALA A 104 -13.09 -16.56 13.62
C ALA A 104 -12.89 -15.18 14.27
N VAL A 105 -13.99 -14.57 14.72
CA VAL A 105 -14.05 -13.16 15.21
C VAL A 105 -13.27 -12.92 16.51
N CYS A 106 -12.96 -13.97 17.28
CA CYS A 106 -12.28 -13.86 18.58
C CYS A 106 -11.04 -14.76 18.72
N GLU A 107 -10.55 -15.33 17.64
CA GLU A 107 -9.29 -16.08 17.66
C GLU A 107 -8.11 -15.18 17.30
N ALA A 108 -6.92 -15.55 17.78
CA ALA A 108 -5.70 -14.85 17.40
C ALA A 108 -5.46 -15.02 15.89
N GLN A 109 -5.12 -13.92 15.23
CA GLN A 109 -4.93 -13.92 13.78
C GLN A 109 -3.71 -14.79 13.38
N PRO A 110 -3.87 -15.74 12.43
CA PRO A 110 -2.77 -16.59 11.96
C PRO A 110 -1.86 -15.82 10.99
N LEU A 111 -0.99 -14.97 11.52
CA LEU A 111 -0.13 -14.08 10.73
C LEU A 111 0.88 -14.83 9.84
N ASP A 112 1.37 -15.98 10.29
CA ASP A 112 2.34 -16.78 9.52
C ASP A 112 1.69 -17.38 8.27
N GLU A 113 0.46 -17.92 8.36
CA GLU A 113 -0.26 -18.46 7.20
C GLU A 113 -0.60 -17.36 6.17
N ILE A 114 -0.89 -16.15 6.65
CA ILE A 114 -1.13 -14.97 5.79
C ILE A 114 0.18 -14.57 5.10
N CYS A 115 1.30 -14.60 5.82
CA CYS A 115 2.62 -14.34 5.27
C CYS A 115 2.99 -15.35 4.20
N ASP A 116 2.69 -16.62 4.44
CA ASP A 116 3.00 -17.71 3.51
C ASP A 116 2.21 -17.62 2.21
N TYR A 117 0.96 -17.17 2.27
CA TYR A 117 0.08 -17.12 1.10
C TYR A 117 0.14 -15.78 0.34
N PHE A 118 0.12 -14.65 1.06
CA PHE A 118 0.06 -13.31 0.47
C PHE A 118 1.41 -12.59 0.44
N GLY A 119 2.36 -13.04 1.25
CA GLY A 119 3.67 -12.43 1.39
C GLY A 119 3.78 -11.45 2.56
N VAL A 120 5.02 -11.10 2.86
CA VAL A 120 5.41 -10.32 4.04
C VAL A 120 4.77 -8.94 4.08
N LYS A 121 4.66 -8.25 2.94
CA LYS A 121 4.07 -6.89 2.87
C LYS A 121 2.61 -6.88 3.33
N ILE A 122 1.81 -7.85 2.87
CA ILE A 122 0.40 -7.96 3.22
C ILE A 122 0.25 -8.46 4.66
N ALA A 123 1.06 -9.43 5.08
CA ALA A 123 1.05 -9.92 6.46
C ALA A 123 1.43 -8.84 7.49
N MET A 124 2.41 -7.98 7.19
CA MET A 124 2.80 -6.88 8.05
C MET A 124 1.67 -5.86 8.23
N TYR A 125 0.94 -5.54 7.14
CA TYR A 125 -0.25 -4.68 7.21
C TYR A 125 -1.31 -5.29 8.15
N PHE A 126 -1.60 -6.58 8.01
CA PHE A 126 -2.58 -7.25 8.84
C PHE A 126 -2.13 -7.40 10.29
N ALA A 127 -0.83 -7.63 10.54
CA ALA A 127 -0.25 -7.62 11.87
C ALA A 127 -0.42 -6.24 12.55
N TRP A 128 -0.16 -5.16 11.80
CA TRP A 128 -0.38 -3.80 12.29
C TRP A 128 -1.85 -3.54 12.60
N LEU A 129 -2.76 -3.97 11.72
CA LEU A 129 -4.19 -3.79 11.91
C LEU A 129 -4.71 -4.52 13.16
N GLY A 130 -4.31 -5.78 13.36
CA GLY A 130 -4.64 -6.54 14.56
C GLY A 130 -4.07 -5.91 15.84
N PHE A 131 -2.84 -5.41 15.77
CA PHE A 131 -2.23 -4.68 16.89
C PHE A 131 -2.96 -3.35 17.19
N TYR A 132 -3.31 -2.59 16.15
CA TYR A 132 -4.01 -1.31 16.30
C TYR A 132 -5.41 -1.48 16.90
N THR A 133 -6.18 -2.44 16.39
CA THR A 133 -7.55 -2.71 16.88
C THR A 133 -7.55 -3.21 18.33
N SER A 134 -6.63 -4.11 18.70
CA SER A 134 -6.48 -4.54 20.09
C SER A 134 -6.01 -3.40 21.01
N ALA A 135 -5.08 -2.55 20.56
CA ALA A 135 -4.61 -1.41 21.34
C ALA A 135 -5.66 -0.29 21.53
N MET A 136 -6.59 -0.12 20.57
CA MET A 136 -7.71 0.83 20.68
C MET A 136 -8.70 0.50 21.80
N VAL A 137 -8.70 -0.75 22.30
CA VAL A 137 -9.53 -1.14 23.44
C VAL A 137 -9.14 -0.36 24.70
N TYR A 138 -7.86 -0.06 24.91
CA TYR A 138 -7.42 0.67 26.12
C TYR A 138 -7.99 2.11 26.18
N PRO A 139 -7.84 2.96 25.15
CA PRO A 139 -8.47 4.27 25.15
C PRO A 139 -10.00 4.22 25.13
N ALA A 140 -10.60 3.22 24.46
CA ALA A 140 -12.05 3.09 24.42
C ALA A 140 -12.64 2.80 25.81
N VAL A 141 -12.05 1.87 26.57
CA VAL A 141 -12.50 1.54 27.93
C VAL A 141 -12.23 2.72 28.87
N PHE A 142 -11.01 3.28 28.85
CA PHE A 142 -10.64 4.39 29.73
C PHE A 142 -11.48 5.65 29.47
N GLY A 143 -11.68 6.00 28.19
CA GLY A 143 -12.53 7.13 27.79
C GLY A 143 -13.99 6.92 28.15
N SER A 144 -14.53 5.69 28.01
CA SER A 144 -15.91 5.38 28.41
C SER A 144 -16.11 5.53 29.91
N ILE A 145 -15.14 5.12 30.73
CA ILE A 145 -15.19 5.31 32.18
C ILE A 145 -15.19 6.81 32.52
N LEU A 146 -14.27 7.59 31.97
CA LEU A 146 -14.22 9.04 32.21
C LEU A 146 -15.48 9.77 31.73
N TYR A 147 -16.08 9.32 30.63
CA TYR A 147 -17.35 9.88 30.12
C TYR A 147 -18.47 9.76 31.17
N THR A 148 -18.58 8.62 31.86
CA THR A 148 -19.60 8.45 32.92
C THR A 148 -19.38 9.38 34.12
N PHE A 149 -18.14 9.75 34.42
CA PHE A 149 -17.78 10.67 35.52
C PHE A 149 -17.89 12.15 35.14
N THR A 150 -17.95 12.46 33.84
CA THR A 150 -18.06 13.84 33.35
C THR A 150 -19.45 14.44 33.60
N ASP A 151 -20.47 13.61 33.74
CA ASP A 151 -21.88 14.03 33.83
C ASP A 151 -22.26 14.71 35.16
N SER A 152 -21.35 14.72 36.15
CA SER A 152 -21.64 15.19 37.51
C SER A 152 -21.43 16.70 37.73
N ASP A 153 -20.36 17.32 37.21
CA ASP A 153 -20.00 18.73 37.48
C ASP A 153 -19.00 19.32 36.45
N GLN A 154 -19.02 20.64 36.23
CA GLN A 154 -18.08 21.35 35.33
C GLN A 154 -16.61 21.18 35.75
N THR A 155 -16.34 21.15 37.06
CA THR A 155 -14.99 20.91 37.60
C THR A 155 -14.53 19.47 37.35
N SER A 156 -15.45 18.50 37.36
CA SER A 156 -15.17 17.10 37.01
C SER A 156 -14.80 16.96 35.53
N GLN A 157 -15.45 17.72 34.65
CA GLN A 157 -15.17 17.74 33.22
C GLN A 157 -13.74 18.24 32.91
N ASP A 158 -13.32 19.35 33.50
CA ASP A 158 -11.98 19.91 33.29
C ASP A 158 -10.89 18.95 33.78
N ILE A 159 -11.06 18.37 34.97
CA ILE A 159 -10.12 17.39 35.53
C ILE A 159 -10.07 16.13 34.65
N SER A 160 -11.22 15.61 34.23
CA SER A 160 -11.30 14.43 33.36
C SER A 160 -10.63 14.67 32.00
N CYS A 161 -10.75 15.88 31.44
CA CYS A 161 -10.09 16.26 30.19
C CYS A 161 -8.56 16.24 30.33
N VAL A 162 -8.01 16.82 31.40
CA VAL A 162 -6.56 16.83 31.65
C VAL A 162 -6.04 15.41 31.86
N VAL A 163 -6.73 14.60 32.65
CA VAL A 163 -6.38 13.19 32.90
C VAL A 163 -6.41 12.38 31.61
N PHE A 164 -7.43 12.56 30.77
CA PHE A 164 -7.54 11.91 29.47
C PHE A 164 -6.43 12.33 28.51
N ALA A 165 -6.06 13.61 28.49
CA ALA A 165 -4.99 14.12 27.63
C ALA A 165 -3.63 13.48 28.00
N ILE A 166 -3.29 13.45 29.29
CA ILE A 166 -2.05 12.82 29.77
C ILE A 166 -2.05 11.33 29.42
N PHE A 167 -3.17 10.63 29.65
CA PHE A 167 -3.31 9.23 29.28
C PHE A 167 -3.10 9.00 27.78
N ASN A 168 -3.70 9.80 26.90
CA ASN A 168 -3.56 9.64 25.45
C ASN A 168 -2.11 9.82 24.98
N VAL A 169 -1.39 10.80 25.54
CA VAL A 169 0.02 11.02 25.20
C VAL A 169 0.89 9.82 25.64
N LEU A 170 0.67 9.31 26.86
CA LEU A 170 1.39 8.14 27.34
C LEU A 170 1.04 6.88 26.54
N TRP A 171 -0.25 6.66 26.28
CA TRP A 171 -0.72 5.53 25.50
C TRP A 171 -0.18 5.57 24.06
N ALA A 172 -0.22 6.74 23.39
CA ALA A 172 0.27 6.88 22.03
C ALA A 172 1.79 6.64 21.92
N THR A 173 2.57 7.12 22.89
CA THR A 173 4.02 6.87 22.91
C THR A 173 4.33 5.40 23.14
N LEU A 174 3.68 4.75 24.11
CA LEU A 174 3.82 3.30 24.35
C LEU A 174 3.38 2.47 23.13
N PHE A 175 2.25 2.83 22.50
CA PHE A 175 1.74 2.15 21.31
C PHE A 175 2.77 2.17 20.16
N LEU A 176 3.37 3.33 19.88
CA LEU A 176 4.36 3.46 18.81
C LEU A 176 5.65 2.69 19.11
N GLU A 177 6.14 2.75 20.34
CA GLU A 177 7.35 2.01 20.74
C GLU A 177 7.11 0.48 20.75
N GLU A 178 5.96 0.04 21.21
CA GLU A 178 5.58 -1.38 21.14
C GLU A 178 5.45 -1.86 19.70
N TRP A 179 4.87 -1.05 18.80
CA TRP A 179 4.79 -1.40 17.39
C TRP A 179 6.18 -1.50 16.76
N LYS A 180 7.08 -0.55 17.02
CA LYS A 180 8.46 -0.61 16.49
C LYS A 180 9.15 -1.92 16.88
N ARG A 181 9.00 -2.34 18.15
CA ARG A 181 9.57 -3.59 18.65
C ARG A 181 8.92 -4.83 18.00
N ARG A 182 7.59 -4.91 17.97
CA ARG A 182 6.86 -6.03 17.35
C ARG A 182 7.09 -6.10 15.84
N GLY A 183 7.15 -4.95 15.16
CA GLY A 183 7.44 -4.86 13.73
C GLY A 183 8.83 -5.40 13.40
N ALA A 184 9.83 -5.10 14.23
CA ALA A 184 11.17 -5.67 14.10
C ALA A 184 11.20 -7.18 14.35
N GLU A 185 10.46 -7.67 15.35
CA GLU A 185 10.31 -9.11 15.63
C GLU A 185 9.70 -9.86 14.43
N PHE A 186 8.62 -9.33 13.85
CA PHE A 186 8.00 -9.91 12.66
C PHE A 186 8.93 -9.85 11.43
N ALA A 187 9.61 -8.73 11.21
CA ALA A 187 10.58 -8.60 10.11
C ALA A 187 11.75 -9.59 10.27
N TYR A 188 12.21 -9.82 11.50
CA TYR A 188 13.22 -10.84 11.81
C TYR A 188 12.69 -12.24 11.53
N LYS A 189 11.52 -12.59 12.08
CA LYS A 189 10.88 -13.91 11.92
C LYS A 189 10.63 -14.27 10.46
N TRP A 190 10.22 -13.30 9.64
CA TRP A 190 9.95 -13.49 8.21
C TRP A 190 11.18 -13.31 7.32
N GLY A 191 12.36 -13.06 7.90
CA GLY A 191 13.63 -12.98 7.19
C GLY A 191 13.75 -11.75 6.26
N THR A 192 12.98 -10.69 6.52
CA THR A 192 13.03 -9.42 5.78
C THR A 192 13.74 -8.31 6.54
N LEU A 193 14.33 -8.60 7.69
CA LEU A 193 15.09 -7.61 8.45
C LEU A 193 16.38 -7.19 7.71
N ASP A 194 17.05 -8.18 7.12
CA ASP A 194 18.34 -8.02 6.42
C ASP A 194 18.20 -7.98 4.90
N THR A 195 16.97 -7.76 4.38
CA THR A 195 16.82 -7.57 2.94
C THR A 195 17.72 -6.42 2.50
N PRO A 196 18.56 -6.62 1.47
CA PRO A 196 19.52 -5.61 1.06
C PRO A 196 18.80 -4.27 0.86
N ALA A 197 19.46 -3.19 1.26
CA ALA A 197 18.90 -1.83 1.24
C ALA A 197 18.16 -1.56 -0.07
N GLU A 198 17.09 -0.75 0.00
CA GLU A 198 16.23 -0.29 -1.11
C GLU A 198 16.99 0.02 -2.42
N SER A 199 18.28 0.38 -2.32
CA SER A 199 19.25 0.50 -3.43
C SER A 199 19.48 -0.74 -4.30
N LEU A 200 19.15 -1.95 -3.82
CA LEU A 200 19.24 -3.20 -4.59
C LEU A 200 17.87 -3.68 -5.09
N GLU A 201 16.78 -2.98 -4.76
CA GLU A 201 15.52 -3.19 -5.46
C GLU A 201 15.65 -2.66 -6.90
N GLU A 202 15.13 -3.42 -7.86
CA GLU A 202 15.15 -3.00 -9.25
C GLU A 202 14.36 -1.69 -9.41
N PRO A 203 14.90 -0.72 -10.18
CA PRO A 203 14.23 0.55 -10.37
C PRO A 203 12.87 0.35 -11.05
N ARG A 204 11.88 1.19 -10.69
CA ARG A 204 10.55 1.16 -11.31
C ARG A 204 10.69 1.19 -12.85
N PRO A 205 9.86 0.46 -13.62
CA PRO A 205 10.01 0.36 -15.08
C PRO A 205 9.88 1.69 -15.81
N GLN A 206 9.17 2.64 -15.20
CA GLN A 206 8.96 4.00 -15.70
C GLN A 206 10.08 4.96 -15.32
N PHE A 207 11.09 4.51 -14.57
CA PHE A 207 12.19 5.35 -14.12
C PHE A 207 13.04 5.82 -15.31
N ARG A 208 13.21 7.13 -15.44
CA ARG A 208 14.03 7.74 -16.49
C ARG A 208 15.29 8.34 -15.86
N GLY A 209 16.44 8.07 -16.48
CA GLY A 209 17.71 8.60 -16.02
C GLY A 209 18.78 8.53 -17.11
N VAL A 210 19.97 9.03 -16.79
CA VAL A 210 21.15 8.85 -17.64
C VAL A 210 21.77 7.50 -17.30
N ARG A 211 22.13 6.71 -18.33
CA ARG A 211 22.82 5.43 -18.11
C ARG A 211 24.19 5.68 -17.48
N ARG A 212 24.47 5.03 -16.37
CA ARG A 212 25.74 5.08 -15.65
C ARG A 212 26.09 3.69 -15.15
N ILE A 213 27.37 3.36 -15.04
CA ILE A 213 27.82 2.16 -14.33
C ILE A 213 27.77 2.43 -12.82
N SER A 214 27.04 1.58 -12.11
CA SER A 214 26.90 1.66 -10.65
C SER A 214 28.26 1.49 -9.97
N PRO A 215 28.64 2.36 -9.02
CA PRO A 215 29.92 2.24 -8.32
C PRO A 215 29.98 1.03 -7.37
N VAL A 216 28.82 0.45 -7.02
CA VAL A 216 28.73 -0.68 -6.06
C VAL A 216 28.54 -2.00 -6.78
N THR A 217 27.58 -2.08 -7.71
CA THR A 217 27.23 -3.34 -8.38
C THR A 217 27.97 -3.55 -9.70
N SER A 218 28.68 -2.52 -10.21
CA SER A 218 29.29 -2.49 -11.55
C SER A 218 28.31 -2.78 -12.69
N ALA A 219 27.00 -2.77 -12.42
CA ALA A 219 25.95 -2.96 -13.40
C ALA A 219 25.56 -1.62 -14.05
N GLU A 220 25.02 -1.67 -15.27
CA GLU A 220 24.42 -0.49 -15.90
C GLU A 220 23.11 -0.14 -15.19
N GLU A 221 23.02 1.07 -14.65
CA GLU A 221 21.83 1.59 -13.97
C GLU A 221 21.41 2.93 -14.57
N PHE A 222 20.13 3.26 -14.45
CA PHE A 222 19.65 4.61 -14.72
C PHE A 222 19.91 5.47 -13.48
N TYR A 223 20.64 6.57 -13.65
CA TYR A 223 20.94 7.52 -12.58
C TYR A 223 20.18 8.83 -12.80
N TYR A 224 19.50 9.30 -11.75
CA TYR A 224 18.89 10.64 -11.71
C TYR A 224 19.55 11.47 -10.60
N PRO A 225 20.12 12.65 -10.90
CA PRO A 225 20.87 13.43 -9.93
C PRO A 225 19.97 13.96 -8.80
N PRO A 226 20.37 13.80 -7.52
CA PRO A 226 19.51 14.10 -6.37
C PRO A 226 19.20 15.59 -6.25
N TRP A 227 20.10 16.48 -6.69
CA TRP A 227 19.87 17.93 -6.65
C TRP A 227 18.76 18.37 -7.61
N LYS A 228 18.60 17.72 -8.78
CA LYS A 228 17.47 18.00 -9.69
C LYS A 228 16.16 17.52 -9.10
N ARG A 229 16.17 16.35 -8.44
CA ARG A 229 15.02 15.83 -7.72
C ARG A 229 14.60 16.77 -6.59
N LEU A 230 15.56 17.25 -5.80
CA LEU A 230 15.29 18.19 -4.72
C LEU A 230 14.77 19.53 -5.24
N LEU A 231 15.31 20.03 -6.37
CA LEU A 231 14.84 21.26 -6.99
C LEU A 231 13.40 21.13 -7.51
N PHE A 232 13.07 20.01 -8.16
CA PHE A 232 11.70 19.72 -8.59
C PHE A 232 10.75 19.59 -7.39
N GLN A 233 11.16 18.86 -6.35
CA GLN A 233 10.38 18.70 -5.13
C GLN A 233 10.14 20.05 -4.43
N GLY A 234 11.18 20.87 -4.26
CA GLY A 234 11.09 22.15 -3.59
C GLY A 234 10.35 23.24 -4.38
N LEU A 235 10.63 23.38 -5.68
CA LEU A 235 10.10 24.48 -6.49
C LEU A 235 8.77 24.18 -7.19
N VAL A 236 8.44 22.89 -7.39
CA VAL A 236 7.21 22.49 -8.07
C VAL A 236 6.28 21.77 -7.10
N SER A 237 6.75 20.71 -6.43
CA SER A 237 5.83 19.87 -5.65
C SER A 237 5.33 20.54 -4.37
N LEU A 238 6.21 21.19 -3.61
CA LEU A 238 5.88 21.88 -2.38
C LEU A 238 4.86 23.01 -2.61
N PRO A 239 5.03 23.95 -3.54
CA PRO A 239 4.03 25.00 -3.76
C PRO A 239 2.70 24.47 -4.28
N VAL A 240 2.69 23.43 -5.14
CA VAL A 240 1.44 22.79 -5.57
C VAL A 240 0.71 22.14 -4.39
N CYS A 241 1.42 21.46 -3.50
CA CYS A 241 0.84 20.93 -2.27
C CYS A 241 0.31 22.04 -1.35
N LEU A 242 1.07 23.11 -1.13
CA LEU A 242 0.63 24.24 -0.29
C LEU A 242 -0.60 24.94 -0.86
N THR A 243 -0.64 25.21 -2.16
CA THR A 243 -1.81 25.82 -2.81
C THR A 243 -3.05 24.94 -2.69
N CYS A 244 -2.91 23.62 -2.84
CA CYS A 244 -4.00 22.68 -2.61
C CYS A 244 -4.47 22.67 -1.14
N LEU A 245 -3.55 22.70 -0.17
CA LEU A 245 -3.89 22.77 1.25
C LEU A 245 -4.64 24.08 1.59
N ILE A 246 -4.18 25.21 1.05
CA ILE A 246 -4.84 26.50 1.21
C ILE A 246 -6.25 26.46 0.59
N LEU A 247 -6.40 25.89 -0.61
CA LEU A 247 -7.69 25.75 -1.27
C LEU A 247 -8.67 24.92 -0.42
N VAL A 248 -8.25 23.76 0.06
CA VAL A 248 -9.09 22.90 0.93
C VAL A 248 -9.46 23.63 2.21
N PHE A 249 -8.53 24.38 2.81
CA PHE A 249 -8.79 25.18 4.00
C PHE A 249 -9.82 26.29 3.74
N LEU A 250 -9.72 27.01 2.62
CA LEU A 250 -10.70 28.03 2.23
C LEU A 250 -12.08 27.43 1.95
N LEU A 251 -12.15 26.27 1.30
CA LEU A 251 -13.40 25.56 1.06
C LEU A 251 -14.05 25.10 2.37
N MET A 252 -13.25 24.62 3.33
CA MET A 252 -13.71 24.26 4.66
C MET A 252 -14.28 25.48 5.41
N LEU A 253 -13.59 26.62 5.39
CA LEU A 253 -14.11 27.88 5.95
C LEU A 253 -15.43 28.30 5.29
N GLY A 254 -15.52 28.21 3.96
CA GLY A 254 -16.76 28.51 3.22
C GLY A 254 -17.93 27.60 3.64
N CYS A 255 -17.67 26.30 3.85
CA CYS A 255 -18.67 25.37 4.34
C CYS A 255 -19.10 25.68 5.78
N PHE A 256 -18.17 26.10 6.65
CA PHE A 256 -18.49 26.52 8.01
C PHE A 256 -19.38 27.76 8.05
N GLN A 257 -19.07 28.78 7.23
CA GLN A 257 -19.90 29.98 7.10
C GLN A 257 -21.31 29.62 6.59
N LEU A 258 -21.41 28.71 5.62
CA LEU A 258 -22.69 28.21 5.13
C LEU A 258 -23.46 27.43 6.22
N GLN A 259 -22.76 26.66 7.06
CA GLN A 259 -23.38 25.98 8.21
C GLN A 259 -23.93 26.98 9.22
N GLU A 260 -23.18 28.04 9.54
CA GLU A 260 -23.62 29.09 10.47
C GLU A 260 -24.84 29.85 9.92
N LEU A 261 -24.84 30.16 8.62
CA LEU A 261 -25.99 30.78 7.94
C LEU A 261 -27.25 29.90 7.97
N VAL A 262 -27.10 28.59 7.77
CA VAL A 262 -28.24 27.65 7.81
C VAL A 262 -28.77 27.47 9.23
N LEU A 263 -27.90 27.55 10.24
CA LEU A 263 -28.30 27.47 11.65
C LEU A 263 -28.91 28.78 12.17
N SER A 264 -28.56 29.93 11.59
CA SER A 264 -29.09 31.23 12.00
C SER A 264 -30.55 31.46 11.59
N VAL A 265 -31.08 30.69 10.63
CA VAL A 265 -32.50 30.73 10.23
C VAL A 265 -33.32 29.77 11.11
N PRO A 266 -34.14 30.28 12.05
CA PRO A 266 -34.83 29.43 13.03
C PRO A 266 -35.95 28.55 12.42
N GLU A 267 -36.58 29.00 11.32
CA GLU A 267 -37.75 28.35 10.70
C GLU A 267 -37.42 27.13 9.81
N LEU A 268 -36.16 26.68 9.80
CA LEU A 268 -35.71 25.65 8.86
C LEU A 268 -36.01 24.22 9.36
N PRO A 269 -36.57 23.32 8.53
CA PRO A 269 -36.84 21.93 8.93
C PRO A 269 -35.56 21.17 9.31
N ARG A 270 -35.68 20.24 10.26
CA ARG A 270 -34.55 19.49 10.85
C ARG A 270 -33.66 18.77 9.82
N ILE A 271 -34.24 18.33 8.68
CA ILE A 271 -33.50 17.70 7.58
C ILE A 271 -32.54 18.68 6.90
N LEU A 272 -32.96 19.94 6.72
CA LEU A 272 -32.17 20.93 5.98
C LEU A 272 -30.94 21.40 6.78
N ARG A 273 -30.94 21.19 8.11
CA ARG A 273 -29.76 21.41 8.98
C ARG A 273 -28.62 20.40 8.74
N PHE A 274 -28.89 19.26 8.12
CA PHE A 274 -27.85 18.29 7.73
C PHE A 274 -27.21 18.62 6.38
N LEU A 275 -27.85 19.47 5.57
CA LEU A 275 -27.41 19.78 4.21
C LEU A 275 -25.98 20.36 4.15
N PRO A 276 -25.56 21.31 5.01
CA PRO A 276 -24.17 21.78 5.03
C PRO A 276 -23.15 20.67 5.29
N LYS A 277 -23.48 19.71 6.14
CA LYS A 277 -22.61 18.57 6.48
C LYS A 277 -22.47 17.61 5.30
N ILE A 278 -23.56 17.36 4.57
CA ILE A 278 -23.55 16.54 3.35
C ILE A 278 -22.73 17.23 2.26
N ILE A 279 -22.93 18.54 2.06
CA ILE A 279 -22.13 19.32 1.10
C ILE A 279 -20.64 19.26 1.46
N LEU A 280 -20.29 19.45 2.74
CA LEU A 280 -18.91 19.36 3.19
C LEU A 280 -18.30 17.98 2.86
N ALA A 281 -19.02 16.89 3.14
CA ALA A 281 -18.53 15.54 2.83
C ALA A 281 -18.31 15.36 1.32
N VAL A 282 -19.24 15.79 0.48
CA VAL A 282 -19.13 15.69 -0.98
C VAL A 282 -17.95 16.53 -1.50
N VAL A 283 -17.78 17.76 -1.02
CA VAL A 283 -16.68 18.65 -1.40
C VAL A 283 -15.33 18.04 -1.02
N VAL A 284 -15.20 17.52 0.20
CA VAL A 284 -13.95 16.89 0.67
C VAL A 284 -13.61 15.66 -0.17
N THR A 285 -14.58 14.76 -0.43
CA THR A 285 -14.35 13.58 -1.27
C THR A 285 -13.98 13.95 -2.71
N ALA A 286 -14.63 14.97 -3.29
CA ALA A 286 -14.28 15.46 -4.62
C ALA A 286 -12.87 16.08 -4.67
N CYS A 287 -12.48 16.84 -3.64
CA CYS A 287 -11.14 17.40 -3.52
C CYS A 287 -10.07 16.32 -3.37
N ASP A 288 -10.34 15.26 -2.60
CA ASP A 288 -9.41 14.14 -2.41
C ASP A 288 -9.11 13.42 -3.74
N GLU A 289 -10.14 13.10 -4.52
CA GLU A 289 -9.97 12.49 -5.85
C GLU A 289 -9.23 13.40 -6.84
N LEU A 290 -9.48 14.71 -6.79
CA LEU A 290 -8.75 15.69 -7.60
C LEU A 290 -7.28 15.77 -7.17
N TYR A 291 -7.01 15.88 -5.87
CA TYR A 291 -5.67 15.93 -5.31
C TYR A 291 -4.88 14.67 -5.65
N LYS A 292 -5.50 13.50 -5.54
CA LYS A 292 -4.89 12.21 -5.90
C LYS A 292 -4.43 12.19 -7.37
N LYS A 293 -5.25 12.70 -8.30
CA LYS A 293 -4.88 12.80 -9.73
C LYS A 293 -3.70 13.76 -9.93
N VAL A 294 -3.73 14.92 -9.28
CA VAL A 294 -2.65 15.91 -9.33
C VAL A 294 -1.35 15.34 -8.75
N ALA A 295 -1.43 14.66 -7.61
CA ALA A 295 -0.29 14.04 -6.94
C ALA A 295 0.35 12.93 -7.78
N LEU A 296 -0.46 12.08 -8.42
CA LEU A 296 0.03 11.05 -9.35
C LEU A 296 0.73 11.68 -10.56
N TRP A 297 0.08 12.65 -11.20
CA TRP A 297 0.66 13.37 -12.35
C TRP A 297 2.00 14.03 -12.01
N LEU A 298 2.11 14.61 -10.82
CA LEU A 298 3.32 15.27 -10.34
C LEU A 298 4.44 14.26 -10.00
N ASN A 299 4.08 13.11 -9.42
CA ASN A 299 5.02 12.04 -9.07
C ASN A 299 5.53 11.24 -10.28
N ASP A 300 4.76 11.21 -11.37
CA ASP A 300 5.17 10.61 -12.64
C ASP A 300 6.07 11.56 -13.45
N MET A 301 5.97 12.87 -13.23
CA MET A 301 6.83 13.86 -13.87
C MET A 301 8.19 14.06 -13.21
N GLY A 302 8.27 13.81 -11.90
CA GLY A 302 9.49 13.90 -11.09
C GLY A 302 10.32 12.62 -11.07
#